data_AF-A0A9J7HFU9-F1
#
_entry.id   AF-A0A9J7HFU9-F1
#
_cell.length_a   1.000
_cell.length_b   1.000
_cell.length_c   1.000
_cell.angle_alpha   90.00
_cell.angle_beta   90.00
_cell.angle_gamma   90.00
#
_symmetry.space_group_name_H-M   'P 1'
#
loop_
_entity.id
_entity.type
_entity.pdbx_description
1 polymer ?
#
loop_
_entity_poly.entity_id
_entity_poly.type
_entity_poly.pdbx_seq_one_letter_code
_entity_poly.pdbx_strand_id
1 'polypeptide(L)'
;MRAGKGKMRNRRRIQRRGPCIIYNEDNGIIKAFRNIPGITLLHVSKLNILKLAPGGHVGRFCIWTEGAFRKLDELYGTWRKAASLKSNYNLPMHKMMNTDLSRILKSPEIQRALRAPRKKIHRRVLKKNPLKNLRIMLKLNPYAKTMRRNTILRQARNHKLRVKKLEAAAAALAAKSEKGAADQKSVESKKEKKPVDVKKLKKPAGKKAATTKKPAAGKKPAEKKPTTEEKKPAA
;
A
#
# COMPACT_ATOMS: atom_id res chain seq x y z
N MET A 1 -45.92 18.61 11.54
CA MET A 1 -46.67 17.88 12.60
C MET A 1 -45.81 16.71 13.10
N ARG A 2 -45.98 16.19 14.33
CA ARG A 2 -45.22 15.00 14.77
C ARG A 2 -45.72 13.74 14.06
N ALA A 3 -44.81 12.87 13.61
CA ALA A 3 -45.13 11.57 13.04
C ALA A 3 -45.57 10.54 14.12
N GLY A 4 -46.32 9.51 13.69
CA GLY A 4 -46.68 8.35 14.51
C GLY A 4 -47.69 8.61 15.64
N LYS A 5 -47.83 7.60 16.53
CA LYS A 5 -48.81 7.56 17.64
C LYS A 5 -48.62 8.66 18.71
N GLY A 6 -47.48 9.37 18.71
CA GLY A 6 -47.21 10.49 19.63
C GLY A 6 -48.22 11.65 19.52
N LYS A 7 -48.94 11.77 18.40
CA LYS A 7 -50.03 12.74 18.23
C LYS A 7 -51.17 12.55 19.25
N MET A 8 -51.47 11.31 19.62
CA MET A 8 -52.53 10.96 20.59
C MET A 8 -52.08 11.09 22.05
N ARG A 9 -50.78 11.29 22.31
CA ARG A 9 -50.18 11.34 23.66
C ARG A 9 -49.72 12.76 24.02
N ASN A 10 -50.54 13.76 23.72
CA ASN A 10 -50.29 15.20 23.96
C ASN A 10 -48.97 15.76 23.37
N ARG A 11 -48.40 15.11 22.34
CA ARG A 11 -47.13 15.52 21.69
C ARG A 11 -47.29 15.79 20.19
N ARG A 12 -48.45 16.29 19.75
CA ARG A 12 -48.86 16.48 18.34
C ARG A 12 -47.98 17.46 17.54
N ARG A 13 -47.40 18.47 18.19
CA ARG A 13 -46.52 19.47 17.55
C ARG A 13 -45.03 19.18 17.87
N ILE A 14 -44.17 19.56 16.94
CA ILE A 14 -42.70 19.59 17.07
C ILE A 14 -42.22 20.92 16.51
N GLN A 15 -41.15 21.47 17.09
CA GLN A 15 -40.53 22.72 16.69
C GLN A 15 -39.01 22.55 16.83
N ARG A 16 -38.23 23.25 15.99
CA ARG A 16 -36.78 23.37 16.17
C ARG A 16 -36.49 24.23 17.41
N ARG A 17 -35.32 24.04 18.02
CA ARG A 17 -34.83 24.94 19.08
C ARG A 17 -34.15 26.14 18.41
N GLY A 18 -34.55 27.34 18.82
CA GLY A 18 -33.96 28.60 18.40
C GLY A 18 -32.86 29.06 19.36
N PRO A 19 -32.56 30.38 19.42
CA PRO A 19 -31.55 30.92 20.34
C PRO A 19 -31.85 30.60 21.80
N CYS A 20 -30.79 30.54 22.60
CA CYS A 20 -30.87 30.61 24.05
C CYS A 20 -30.61 32.05 24.49
N ILE A 21 -31.37 32.59 25.45
CA ILE A 21 -31.14 33.93 26.03
C ILE A 21 -30.73 33.72 27.48
N ILE A 22 -29.53 34.21 27.83
CA ILE A 22 -28.95 34.06 29.17
C ILE A 22 -28.89 35.41 29.88
N TYR A 23 -29.53 35.47 31.03
CA TYR A 23 -29.71 36.68 31.84
C TYR A 23 -29.26 36.47 33.30
N ASN A 24 -29.00 37.57 34.00
CA ASN A 24 -28.69 37.58 35.44
C ASN A 24 -29.93 37.90 36.30
N GLU A 25 -30.76 38.85 35.87
CA GLU A 25 -31.94 39.31 36.62
C GLU A 25 -33.19 39.31 35.73
N ASP A 26 -34.35 38.96 36.29
CA ASP A 26 -35.63 38.93 35.55
C ASP A 26 -36.43 40.20 35.79
N ASN A 27 -36.00 41.28 35.14
CA ASN A 27 -36.75 42.55 35.11
C ASN A 27 -37.86 42.50 34.03
N GLY A 28 -38.63 41.41 34.01
CA GLY A 28 -39.68 41.14 33.02
C GLY A 28 -39.20 40.49 31.72
N ILE A 29 -37.91 40.16 31.58
CA ILE A 29 -37.34 39.52 30.38
C ILE A 29 -38.03 38.19 30.07
N ILE A 30 -38.45 37.43 31.10
CA ILE A 30 -39.20 36.20 30.87
C ILE A 30 -40.55 36.48 30.21
N LYS A 31 -41.27 37.52 30.66
CA LYS A 31 -42.59 37.88 30.11
C LYS A 31 -42.48 38.33 28.65
N ALA A 32 -41.44 39.10 28.31
CA ALA A 32 -41.18 39.57 26.95
C ALA A 32 -40.87 38.42 25.96
N PHE A 33 -39.95 37.52 26.31
CA PHE A 33 -39.44 36.52 25.36
C PHE A 33 -40.15 35.16 25.40
N ARG A 34 -40.95 34.83 26.42
CA ARG A 34 -41.60 33.50 26.55
C ARG A 34 -42.56 33.15 25.42
N ASN A 35 -43.18 34.13 24.77
CA ASN A 35 -44.19 33.90 23.74
C ASN A 35 -43.58 33.70 22.33
N ILE A 36 -42.28 33.90 22.17
CA ILE A 36 -41.61 33.74 20.88
C ILE A 36 -41.22 32.27 20.70
N PRO A 37 -41.73 31.57 19.67
CA PRO A 37 -41.56 30.13 19.53
C PRO A 37 -40.08 29.75 19.31
N GLY A 38 -39.65 28.67 19.96
CA GLY A 38 -38.29 28.12 19.83
C GLY A 38 -37.22 28.78 20.73
N ILE A 39 -37.45 30.00 21.25
CA ILE A 39 -36.54 30.65 22.20
C ILE A 39 -36.47 29.85 23.50
N THR A 40 -35.35 29.93 24.22
CA THR A 40 -35.22 29.36 25.56
C THR A 40 -34.49 30.30 26.50
N LEU A 41 -35.14 30.66 27.59
CA LEU A 41 -34.60 31.49 28.65
C LEU A 41 -33.82 30.63 29.67
N LEU A 42 -32.69 31.17 30.11
CA LEU A 42 -31.75 30.57 31.06
C LEU A 42 -31.17 31.66 31.99
N HIS A 43 -31.07 31.35 33.27
CA HIS A 43 -30.42 32.22 34.26
C HIS A 43 -28.95 31.80 34.43
N VAL A 44 -28.01 32.75 34.47
CA VAL A 44 -26.55 32.46 34.52
C VAL A 44 -26.15 31.58 35.70
N SER A 45 -26.73 31.78 36.89
CA SER A 45 -26.46 30.92 38.06
C SER A 45 -27.14 29.54 38.01
N LYS A 46 -28.00 29.28 37.02
CA LYS A 46 -28.81 28.05 36.89
C LYS A 46 -28.76 27.51 35.45
N LEU A 47 -27.56 27.48 34.86
CA LEU A 47 -27.31 26.92 33.53
C LEU A 47 -27.63 25.42 33.50
N ASN A 48 -28.36 24.97 32.48
CA ASN A 48 -28.81 23.59 32.35
C ASN A 48 -28.32 22.98 31.03
N ILE A 49 -27.58 21.87 31.13
CA ILE A 49 -26.97 21.19 29.98
C ILE A 49 -28.01 20.69 28.95
N LEU A 50 -29.20 20.27 29.38
CA LEU A 50 -30.29 19.83 28.49
C LEU A 50 -30.84 20.97 27.62
N LYS A 51 -30.67 22.23 28.08
CA LYS A 51 -31.07 23.43 27.34
C LYS A 51 -29.91 24.00 26.51
N LEU A 52 -28.66 23.90 26.98
CA LEU A 52 -27.48 24.36 26.25
C LEU A 52 -27.08 23.41 25.11
N ALA A 53 -27.14 22.09 25.32
CA ALA A 53 -26.81 21.06 24.35
C ALA A 53 -28.03 20.13 24.08
N PRO A 54 -29.11 20.65 23.47
CA PRO A 54 -30.34 19.88 23.24
C PRO A 54 -30.07 18.70 22.30
N GLY A 55 -30.34 17.47 22.77
CA GLY A 55 -30.04 16.25 22.03
C GLY A 55 -28.57 15.82 22.08
N GLY A 56 -27.74 16.43 22.93
CA GLY A 56 -26.32 16.08 23.10
C GLY A 56 -25.36 16.82 22.14
N HIS A 57 -25.86 17.65 21.24
CA HIS A 57 -25.03 18.47 20.35
C HIS A 57 -24.61 19.79 21.03
N VAL A 58 -23.31 20.07 21.04
CA VAL A 58 -22.75 21.35 21.48
C VAL A 58 -22.91 22.45 20.42
N GLY A 59 -22.72 23.72 20.80
CA GLY A 59 -22.74 24.85 19.85
C GLY A 59 -24.12 25.44 19.57
N ARG A 60 -25.05 25.41 20.54
CA ARG A 60 -26.31 26.17 20.43
C ARG A 60 -26.04 27.67 20.43
N PHE A 61 -26.64 28.41 19.49
CA PHE A 61 -26.57 29.87 19.48
C PHE A 61 -27.19 30.46 20.76
N CYS A 62 -26.43 31.29 21.45
CA CYS A 62 -26.82 31.90 22.72
C CYS A 62 -26.51 33.40 22.73
N ILE A 63 -27.48 34.17 23.24
CA ILE A 63 -27.45 35.62 23.40
C ILE A 63 -27.25 35.88 24.89
N TRP A 64 -26.25 36.68 25.23
CA TRP A 64 -25.90 37.01 26.62
C TRP A 64 -26.25 38.47 26.92
N THR A 65 -26.87 38.73 28.06
CA THR A 65 -26.88 40.08 28.64
C THR A 65 -25.53 40.40 29.26
N GLU A 66 -25.14 41.67 29.32
CA GLU A 66 -23.84 42.09 29.85
C GLU A 66 -23.59 41.59 31.28
N GLY A 67 -24.55 41.80 32.19
CA GLY A 67 -24.44 41.33 33.57
C GLY A 67 -24.34 39.80 33.69
N ALA A 68 -24.98 39.05 32.78
CA ALA A 68 -24.83 37.60 32.73
C ALA A 68 -23.43 37.18 32.22
N PHE A 69 -22.84 37.94 31.30
CA PHE A 69 -21.52 37.65 30.75
C PHE A 69 -20.42 37.95 31.78
N ARG A 70 -20.46 39.13 32.43
CA ARG A 70 -19.51 39.50 33.51
C ARG A 70 -19.51 38.47 34.66
N LYS A 71 -20.69 38.01 35.08
CA LYS A 71 -20.86 37.03 36.18
C LYS A 71 -20.31 35.63 35.88
N LEU A 72 -19.92 35.31 34.64
CA LEU A 72 -19.28 34.03 34.34
C LEU A 72 -17.90 33.90 35.00
N ASP A 73 -17.14 35.00 35.09
CA ASP A 73 -15.80 35.01 35.69
C ASP A 73 -15.87 34.73 37.20
N GLU A 74 -16.84 35.33 37.91
CA GLU A 74 -17.12 35.03 39.33
C GLU A 74 -17.60 33.58 39.55
N LEU A 75 -18.37 33.03 38.60
CA LEU A 75 -19.08 31.76 38.75
C LEU A 75 -18.25 30.53 38.33
N TYR A 76 -17.24 30.70 37.48
CA TYR A 76 -16.34 29.64 37.04
C TYR A 76 -14.86 29.92 37.37
N GLY A 77 -14.46 31.19 37.48
CA GLY A 77 -13.07 31.59 37.67
C GLY A 77 -12.23 31.56 36.39
N THR A 78 -10.92 31.67 36.59
CA THR A 78 -9.90 31.49 35.55
C THR A 78 -8.92 30.41 36.00
N TRP A 79 -8.05 29.93 35.12
CA TRP A 79 -6.99 28.98 35.54
C TRP A 79 -6.05 29.51 36.63
N ARG A 80 -6.00 30.83 36.88
CA ARG A 80 -5.20 31.46 37.95
C ARG A 80 -6.00 31.78 39.21
N LYS A 81 -7.32 31.90 39.14
CA LYS A 81 -8.21 32.30 40.24
C LYS A 81 -9.41 31.36 40.28
N ALA A 82 -9.54 30.59 41.35
CA ALA A 82 -10.69 29.68 41.55
C ALA A 82 -12.04 30.44 41.56
N ALA A 83 -13.13 29.72 41.34
CA ALA A 83 -14.46 30.32 41.33
C ALA A 83 -14.83 30.92 42.70
N SER A 84 -15.42 32.12 42.70
CA SER A 84 -15.89 32.79 43.93
C SER A 84 -17.24 32.26 44.38
N LEU A 85 -18.13 31.93 43.44
CA LEU A 85 -19.51 31.49 43.74
C LEU A 85 -19.66 29.97 43.89
N LYS A 86 -18.56 29.19 43.83
CA LYS A 86 -18.57 27.73 43.96
C LYS A 86 -17.40 27.26 44.80
N SER A 87 -17.68 26.57 45.90
CA SER A 87 -16.66 25.92 46.71
C SER A 87 -15.92 24.84 45.91
N ASN A 88 -14.60 24.77 46.11
CA ASN A 88 -13.71 23.75 45.57
C ASN A 88 -13.81 23.50 44.04
N TYR A 89 -14.15 24.54 43.27
CA TYR A 89 -14.24 24.47 41.81
C TYR A 89 -13.17 25.33 41.10
N ASN A 90 -12.54 24.77 40.08
CA ASN A 90 -11.62 25.46 39.18
C ASN A 90 -11.81 24.92 37.73
N LEU A 91 -11.33 25.66 36.73
CA LEU A 91 -11.40 25.28 35.33
C LEU A 91 -10.59 23.99 35.05
N PRO A 92 -11.12 23.07 34.22
CA PRO A 92 -10.36 21.92 33.75
C PRO A 92 -9.06 22.32 33.04
N MET A 93 -8.00 21.55 33.28
CA MET A 93 -6.77 21.63 32.50
C MET A 93 -6.99 21.12 31.07
N HIS A 94 -6.48 21.85 30.09
CA HIS A 94 -6.47 21.41 28.70
C HIS A 94 -5.41 20.32 28.51
N LYS A 95 -5.71 19.27 27.73
CA LYS A 95 -4.75 18.18 27.45
C LYS A 95 -3.65 18.57 26.46
N MET A 96 -3.88 19.60 25.64
CA MET A 96 -2.95 20.12 24.65
C MET A 96 -3.03 21.66 24.67
N MET A 97 -1.88 22.33 24.76
CA MET A 97 -1.79 23.80 24.77
C MET A 97 -2.13 24.41 23.40
N ASN A 98 -1.66 23.79 22.32
CA ASN A 98 -1.96 24.17 20.95
C ASN A 98 -2.69 23.02 20.25
N THR A 99 -3.88 23.29 19.70
CA THR A 99 -4.72 22.33 18.99
C THR A 99 -4.57 22.40 17.46
N ASP A 100 -3.85 23.39 16.91
CA ASP A 100 -3.57 23.49 15.48
C ASP A 100 -2.50 22.48 15.05
N LEU A 101 -2.95 21.26 14.81
CA LEU A 101 -2.13 20.18 14.29
C LEU A 101 -1.55 20.48 12.90
N SER A 102 -2.19 21.32 12.08
CA SER A 102 -1.66 21.70 10.76
C SER A 102 -0.40 22.55 10.91
N ARG A 103 -0.42 23.55 11.80
CA ARG A 103 0.75 24.38 12.10
C ARG A 103 1.85 23.57 12.78
N ILE A 104 1.52 22.70 13.73
CA ILE A 104 2.50 21.82 14.40
C ILE A 104 3.16 20.90 13.37
N LEU A 105 2.39 20.16 12.55
CA LEU A 105 2.96 19.24 11.56
C LEU A 105 3.81 19.94 10.50
N LYS A 106 3.52 21.20 10.17
CA LYS A 106 4.28 22.00 9.18
C LYS A 106 5.44 22.78 9.79
N SER A 107 5.68 22.70 11.10
CA SER A 107 6.74 23.47 11.76
C SER A 107 8.13 23.01 11.30
N PRO A 108 9.11 23.92 11.16
CA PRO A 108 10.43 23.58 10.63
C PRO A 108 11.20 22.62 11.55
N GLU A 109 10.95 22.66 12.86
CA GLU A 109 11.57 21.77 13.85
C GLU A 109 11.17 20.31 13.62
N ILE A 110 9.88 20.07 13.36
CA ILE A 110 9.35 18.75 13.01
C ILE A 110 9.80 18.36 11.61
N GLN A 111 9.63 19.22 10.61
CA GLN A 111 9.97 18.91 9.22
C GLN A 111 11.46 18.59 9.03
N ARG A 112 12.38 19.25 9.75
CA ARG A 112 13.82 18.95 9.73
C ARG A 112 14.15 17.54 10.23
N ALA A 113 13.33 16.96 11.10
CA ALA A 113 13.52 15.61 11.65
C ALA A 113 12.79 14.50 10.84
N LEU A 114 11.93 14.87 9.89
CA LEU A 114 11.13 13.91 9.13
C LEU A 114 11.89 13.26 7.97
N ARG A 115 11.52 12.01 7.67
CA ARG A 115 12.00 11.27 6.49
C ARG A 115 11.11 11.59 5.28
N ALA A 116 11.69 11.51 4.08
CA ALA A 116 10.95 11.71 2.83
C ALA A 116 9.73 10.75 2.71
N PRO A 117 8.53 11.27 2.34
CA PRO A 117 7.29 10.49 2.38
C PRO A 117 7.20 9.46 1.24
N ARG A 118 6.97 8.19 1.60
CA ARG A 118 6.83 7.08 0.63
C ARG A 118 5.41 6.98 0.05
N LYS A 119 5.05 7.88 -0.87
CA LYS A 119 3.71 7.93 -1.50
C LYS A 119 3.46 6.87 -2.60
N LYS A 120 4.41 5.99 -2.90
CA LYS A 120 4.30 5.00 -4.00
C LYS A 120 3.49 3.76 -3.57
N ILE A 121 2.27 3.65 -4.08
CA ILE A 121 1.39 2.49 -3.87
C ILE A 121 1.88 1.32 -4.73
N HIS A 122 2.28 0.22 -4.09
CA HIS A 122 2.70 -1.01 -4.78
C HIS A 122 1.50 -1.94 -4.94
N ARG A 123 0.87 -1.92 -6.14
CA ARG A 123 -0.25 -2.80 -6.48
C ARG A 123 0.23 -4.22 -6.80
N ARG A 124 -0.65 -5.22 -6.62
CA ARG A 124 -0.39 -6.62 -6.98
C ARG A 124 -0.01 -6.74 -8.45
N VAL A 125 1.19 -7.25 -8.73
CA VAL A 125 1.65 -7.54 -10.09
C VAL A 125 1.13 -8.91 -10.51
N LEU A 126 0.45 -8.98 -11.66
CA LEU A 126 0.00 -10.26 -12.23
C LEU A 126 1.21 -11.11 -12.66
N LYS A 127 1.35 -12.32 -12.09
CA LYS A 127 2.42 -13.27 -12.43
C LYS A 127 2.17 -13.87 -13.82
N LYS A 128 2.77 -13.28 -14.85
CA LYS A 128 2.76 -13.82 -16.22
C LYS A 128 3.71 -15.03 -16.33
N ASN A 129 3.29 -16.10 -17.02
CA ASN A 129 4.08 -17.32 -17.18
C ASN A 129 5.31 -17.07 -18.10
N PRO A 130 6.58 -17.25 -17.63
CA PRO A 130 7.77 -16.99 -18.43
C PRO A 130 7.90 -17.92 -19.66
N LEU A 131 7.47 -19.18 -19.54
CA LEU A 131 7.60 -20.15 -20.64
C LEU A 131 6.72 -19.77 -21.84
N LYS A 132 5.58 -19.11 -21.58
CA LYS A 132 4.66 -18.61 -22.60
C LYS A 132 4.95 -17.14 -22.99
N ASN A 133 5.51 -16.31 -22.09
CA ASN A 133 5.82 -14.91 -22.36
C ASN A 133 7.33 -14.63 -22.42
N LEU A 134 7.86 -14.47 -23.64
CA LEU A 134 9.29 -14.24 -23.87
C LEU A 134 9.83 -13.01 -23.12
N ARG A 135 9.13 -11.87 -23.09
CA ARG A 135 9.65 -10.67 -22.40
C ARG A 135 9.81 -10.88 -20.90
N ILE A 136 8.96 -11.71 -20.29
CA ILE A 136 9.08 -12.10 -18.88
C ILE A 136 10.23 -13.08 -18.67
N MET A 137 10.42 -14.05 -19.57
CA MET A 137 11.61 -14.91 -19.56
C MET A 137 12.89 -14.09 -19.65
N LEU A 138 12.97 -13.10 -20.55
CA LEU A 138 14.15 -12.24 -20.70
C LEU A 138 14.39 -11.33 -19.50
N LYS A 139 13.33 -10.85 -18.84
CA LYS A 139 13.44 -10.08 -17.59
C LYS A 139 13.99 -10.91 -16.42
N LEU A 140 13.73 -12.22 -16.41
CA LEU A 140 14.21 -13.14 -15.37
C LEU A 140 15.57 -13.76 -15.71
N ASN A 141 15.81 -14.05 -17.00
CA ASN A 141 17.02 -14.67 -17.51
C ASN A 141 17.35 -14.10 -18.91
N PRO A 142 18.24 -13.09 -19.01
CA PRO A 142 18.65 -12.52 -20.29
C PRO A 142 19.33 -13.54 -21.24
N TYR A 143 20.06 -14.52 -20.71
CA TYR A 143 20.75 -15.56 -21.49
C TYR A 143 19.79 -16.46 -22.29
N ALA A 144 18.53 -16.55 -21.88
CA ALA A 144 17.49 -17.25 -22.64
C ALA A 144 17.32 -16.70 -24.08
N LYS A 145 17.67 -15.43 -24.34
CA LYS A 145 17.71 -14.85 -25.71
C LYS A 145 18.73 -15.56 -26.58
N THR A 146 19.98 -15.64 -26.10
CA THR A 146 21.11 -16.25 -26.81
C THR A 146 20.90 -17.75 -26.96
N MET A 147 20.48 -18.43 -25.88
CA MET A 147 20.16 -19.85 -25.92
C MET A 147 19.10 -20.16 -26.98
N ARG A 148 17.98 -19.42 -27.02
CA ARG A 148 16.91 -19.62 -28.01
C ARG A 148 17.37 -19.32 -29.44
N ARG A 149 18.17 -18.26 -29.65
CA ARG A 149 18.76 -17.95 -30.97
C ARG A 149 19.64 -19.11 -31.46
N ASN A 150 20.51 -19.63 -30.59
CA ASN A 150 21.43 -20.70 -30.93
C ASN A 150 20.70 -22.02 -31.19
N THR A 151 19.63 -22.34 -30.45
CA THR A 151 18.83 -23.54 -30.74
C THR A 151 18.09 -23.44 -32.07
N ILE A 152 17.52 -22.27 -32.41
CA ILE A 152 16.85 -22.05 -33.71
C ILE A 152 17.85 -22.22 -34.87
N LEU A 153 19.01 -21.55 -34.80
CA LEU A 153 20.05 -21.66 -35.83
C LEU A 153 20.55 -23.11 -36.00
N ARG A 154 20.73 -23.83 -34.89
CA ARG A 154 21.12 -25.26 -34.91
C ARG A 154 20.03 -26.15 -35.50
N GLN A 155 18.76 -25.92 -35.16
CA GLN A 155 17.63 -26.68 -35.72
C GLN A 155 17.48 -26.44 -37.23
N ALA A 156 17.55 -25.19 -37.69
CA ALA A 156 17.50 -24.87 -39.11
C ALA A 156 18.66 -25.52 -39.90
N ARG A 157 19.88 -25.48 -39.37
CA ARG A 157 21.04 -26.18 -39.94
C ARG A 157 20.81 -27.68 -40.05
N ASN A 158 20.36 -28.32 -38.97
CA ASN A 158 20.11 -29.76 -38.94
C ASN A 158 18.97 -30.17 -39.89
N HIS A 159 17.92 -29.35 -40.01
CA HIS A 159 16.84 -29.57 -40.98
C HIS A 159 17.37 -29.52 -42.41
N LYS A 160 18.14 -28.48 -42.77
CA LYS A 160 18.76 -28.35 -44.10
C LYS A 160 19.66 -29.55 -44.44
N LEU A 161 20.44 -30.04 -43.48
CA LEU A 161 21.26 -31.25 -43.65
C LEU A 161 20.40 -32.51 -43.83
N ARG A 162 19.27 -32.66 -43.10
CA ARG A 162 18.37 -33.79 -43.26
C ARG A 162 17.67 -33.78 -44.61
N VAL A 163 17.18 -32.63 -45.05
CA VAL A 163 16.58 -32.43 -46.38
C VAL A 163 17.59 -32.79 -47.47
N LYS A 164 18.81 -32.21 -47.44
CA LYS A 164 19.87 -32.54 -48.41
C LYS A 164 20.24 -34.04 -48.40
N LYS A 165 20.22 -34.70 -47.24
CA LYS A 165 20.45 -36.16 -47.15
C LYS A 165 19.30 -36.97 -47.75
N LEU A 166 18.05 -36.54 -47.58
CA LEU A 166 16.88 -37.18 -48.19
C LEU A 166 16.84 -36.96 -49.70
N GLU A 167 17.15 -35.75 -50.18
CA GLU A 167 17.32 -35.43 -51.61
C GLU A 167 18.42 -36.30 -52.24
N ALA A 168 19.60 -36.37 -51.63
CA ALA A 168 20.71 -37.21 -52.11
C ALA A 168 20.38 -38.70 -52.06
N ALA A 169 19.62 -39.17 -51.06
CA ALA A 169 19.16 -40.55 -51.00
C ALA A 169 18.09 -40.87 -52.06
N ALA A 170 17.17 -39.94 -52.32
CA ALA A 170 16.18 -40.07 -53.39
C ALA A 170 16.85 -40.11 -54.78
N ALA A 171 17.81 -39.21 -55.03
CA ALA A 171 18.61 -39.21 -56.26
C ALA A 171 19.43 -40.50 -56.41
N ALA A 172 20.03 -41.01 -55.34
CA ALA A 172 20.78 -42.27 -55.36
C ALA A 172 19.89 -43.52 -55.54
N LEU A 173 18.62 -43.46 -55.13
CA LEU A 173 17.63 -44.50 -55.40
C LEU A 173 17.15 -44.43 -56.86
N ALA A 174 16.85 -43.24 -57.37
CA ALA A 174 16.50 -43.02 -58.79
C ALA A 174 17.61 -43.52 -59.74
N ALA A 175 18.86 -43.15 -59.47
CA ALA A 175 20.03 -43.62 -60.22
C ALA A 175 20.32 -45.12 -60.07
N LYS A 176 19.71 -45.80 -59.08
CA LYS A 176 19.75 -47.27 -58.94
C LYS A 176 18.61 -47.97 -59.66
N SER A 177 17.41 -47.38 -59.71
CA SER A 177 16.33 -47.89 -60.56
C SER A 177 16.66 -47.84 -62.06
N GLU A 178 17.48 -46.88 -62.49
CA GLU A 178 18.03 -46.86 -63.88
C GLU A 178 19.13 -47.89 -64.14
N LYS A 179 19.69 -48.52 -63.10
CA LYS A 179 20.76 -49.55 -63.21
C LYS A 179 20.31 -50.94 -62.76
N GLY A 180 18.99 -51.17 -62.75
CA GLY A 180 18.35 -52.43 -62.35
C GLY A 180 18.12 -53.42 -63.51
N ALA A 181 19.09 -53.60 -64.41
CA ALA A 181 19.05 -54.62 -65.46
C ALA A 181 20.48 -55.14 -65.73
N ALA A 182 20.64 -56.48 -65.69
CA ALA A 182 21.92 -57.22 -65.67
C ALA A 182 22.78 -57.00 -64.39
N ASP A 183 23.40 -58.00 -63.77
CA ASP A 183 23.42 -59.46 -64.04
C ASP A 183 23.63 -60.28 -62.75
N GLN A 184 23.49 -61.61 -62.82
CA GLN A 184 23.67 -62.56 -61.71
C GLN A 184 25.03 -63.30 -61.74
N LYS A 185 25.35 -63.97 -60.62
CA LYS A 185 26.44 -64.96 -60.42
C LYS A 185 27.88 -64.41 -60.45
N SER A 186 28.85 -64.97 -59.73
CA SER A 186 28.84 -65.93 -58.59
C SER A 186 30.24 -66.04 -57.97
N VAL A 187 30.34 -66.80 -56.87
CA VAL A 187 31.53 -67.41 -56.23
C VAL A 187 31.93 -66.78 -54.89
N GLU A 188 32.28 -67.68 -53.99
CA GLU A 188 32.19 -67.60 -52.54
C GLU A 188 33.50 -68.11 -51.94
N SER A 189 34.08 -67.42 -50.95
CA SER A 189 35.10 -68.03 -50.08
C SER A 189 35.21 -67.41 -48.68
N LYS A 190 34.94 -68.25 -47.69
CA LYS A 190 35.60 -68.34 -46.36
C LYS A 190 35.71 -67.06 -45.50
N LYS A 191 34.57 -66.62 -44.98
CA LYS A 191 34.24 -66.65 -43.54
C LYS A 191 35.39 -67.02 -42.57
N GLU A 192 35.95 -66.02 -41.89
CA GLU A 192 36.52 -66.16 -40.54
C GLU A 192 35.98 -65.08 -39.60
N LYS A 193 35.93 -65.34 -38.29
CA LYS A 193 35.11 -64.59 -37.33
C LYS A 193 35.88 -64.15 -36.07
N LYS A 194 35.73 -62.86 -35.75
CA LYS A 194 35.75 -62.22 -34.41
C LYS A 194 37.11 -62.05 -33.70
N PRO A 195 37.19 -61.20 -32.64
CA PRO A 195 36.20 -60.23 -32.11
C PRO A 195 36.65 -58.76 -32.31
N VAL A 196 35.79 -57.76 -32.52
CA VAL A 196 34.85 -57.11 -31.56
C VAL A 196 35.48 -56.83 -30.20
N ASP A 197 36.16 -55.68 -30.05
CA ASP A 197 36.50 -55.14 -28.72
C ASP A 197 35.57 -53.96 -28.37
N VAL A 198 34.67 -54.21 -27.42
CA VAL A 198 33.71 -53.22 -26.90
C VAL A 198 34.12 -52.86 -25.48
N LYS A 199 34.95 -51.83 -25.33
CA LYS A 199 35.22 -51.23 -24.02
C LYS A 199 34.10 -50.29 -23.60
N LYS A 200 33.04 -50.89 -23.04
CA LYS A 200 31.98 -50.20 -22.30
C LYS A 200 32.21 -50.38 -20.79
N LEU A 201 31.72 -49.41 -20.00
CA LEU A 201 31.76 -49.36 -18.53
C LEU A 201 33.12 -48.88 -17.96
N LYS A 202 33.18 -48.07 -16.91
CA LYS A 202 32.23 -47.91 -15.79
C LYS A 202 31.94 -46.44 -15.44
N LYS A 203 30.71 -46.17 -14.98
CA LYS A 203 30.32 -44.99 -14.17
C LYS A 203 29.73 -45.52 -12.84
N PRO A 204 29.45 -44.67 -11.83
CA PRO A 204 30.18 -44.67 -10.58
C PRO A 204 29.48 -45.44 -9.45
N ALA A 205 30.19 -45.66 -8.34
CA ALA A 205 29.61 -46.00 -7.04
C ALA A 205 30.18 -45.05 -5.98
N GLY A 206 29.35 -44.57 -5.05
CA GLY A 206 29.77 -43.67 -3.98
C GLY A 206 29.17 -44.05 -2.63
N LYS A 207 29.74 -43.48 -1.55
CA LYS A 207 29.23 -43.38 -0.17
C LYS A 207 29.72 -42.00 0.34
N LYS A 208 28.86 -41.10 0.84
CA LYS A 208 28.35 -40.99 2.23
C LYS A 208 29.48 -40.95 3.29
N ALA A 209 29.50 -40.07 4.29
CA ALA A 209 28.71 -38.86 4.62
C ALA A 209 29.36 -38.08 5.80
N ALA A 210 28.93 -36.83 6.06
CA ALA A 210 29.20 -35.99 7.26
C ALA A 210 30.69 -35.58 7.48
N THR A 211 31.08 -34.57 8.29
CA THR A 211 30.41 -33.75 9.33
C THR A 211 30.86 -32.25 9.31
N THR A 212 30.20 -31.43 10.13
CA THR A 212 30.37 -29.98 10.38
C THR A 212 31.73 -29.49 10.90
N LYS A 213 32.13 -28.25 10.54
CA LYS A 213 32.63 -27.20 11.47
C LYS A 213 32.72 -25.78 10.84
N LYS A 214 32.22 -24.76 11.56
CA LYS A 214 32.66 -23.34 11.55
C LYS A 214 33.71 -23.19 12.69
N PRO A 215 34.56 -22.15 12.82
CA PRO A 215 34.27 -20.69 12.74
C PRO A 215 34.88 -20.08 11.45
N ALA A 216 35.30 -18.81 11.25
CA ALA A 216 35.45 -17.62 12.11
C ALA A 216 35.15 -16.30 11.33
N ALA A 217 36.00 -15.27 11.45
CA ALA A 217 35.86 -13.95 10.79
C ALA A 217 37.22 -13.35 10.36
N GLY A 218 37.22 -12.45 9.36
CA GLY A 218 38.42 -11.78 8.84
C GLY A 218 38.14 -10.40 8.22
N LYS A 219 38.57 -9.36 8.94
CA LYS A 219 38.79 -7.92 8.64
C LYS A 219 38.46 -7.31 7.26
N LYS A 220 37.75 -6.16 7.29
CA LYS A 220 37.87 -4.99 6.38
C LYS A 220 39.29 -4.35 6.50
N PRO A 221 39.86 -3.67 5.49
CA PRO A 221 39.40 -2.36 4.96
C PRO A 221 39.47 -2.28 3.40
N ALA A 222 39.31 -1.17 2.65
CA ALA A 222 39.16 0.26 2.95
C ALA A 222 38.23 0.95 1.92
N GLU A 223 37.82 2.21 2.17
CA GLU A 223 37.05 3.05 1.25
C GLU A 223 37.90 3.65 0.11
N LYS A 224 37.27 3.94 -1.03
CA LYS A 224 37.68 5.00 -1.96
C LYS A 224 36.51 5.96 -2.19
N LYS A 225 36.77 7.26 -2.04
CA LYS A 225 35.81 8.36 -2.27
C LYS A 225 35.42 8.44 -3.76
N PRO A 226 34.18 8.85 -4.10
CA PRO A 226 33.87 9.38 -5.42
C PRO A 226 34.30 10.84 -5.53
N THR A 227 34.86 11.22 -6.68
CA THR A 227 35.15 12.62 -7.05
C THR A 227 33.88 13.31 -7.55
N THR A 228 33.69 14.57 -7.12
CA THR A 228 32.69 15.50 -7.67
C THR A 228 33.26 16.19 -8.89
N GLU A 229 32.56 16.10 -10.03
CA GLU A 229 32.72 17.05 -11.14
C GLU A 229 31.50 17.98 -11.18
N GLU A 230 31.77 19.29 -11.23
CA GLU A 230 30.77 20.32 -11.41
C GLU A 230 30.29 20.37 -12.86
N LYS A 231 29.03 20.74 -13.07
CA LYS A 231 28.56 21.18 -14.39
C LYS A 231 27.72 22.45 -14.24
N LYS A 232 28.29 23.58 -14.64
CA LYS A 232 27.59 24.87 -14.76
C LYS A 232 26.42 24.75 -15.75
N PRO A 233 25.29 25.44 -15.52
CA PRO A 233 24.36 25.77 -16.59
C PRO A 233 24.93 26.91 -17.45
N ALA A 234 24.64 26.89 -18.76
CA ALA A 234 24.79 28.03 -19.65
C ALA A 234 23.50 28.89 -19.64
N ALA A 235 23.59 30.08 -20.26
CA ALA A 235 22.53 31.10 -20.32
C ALA A 235 21.19 30.61 -20.91
#